data_AF-A0A850CLA2-F1
#
_entry.id   AF-A0A850CLA2-F1
#
_cell.length_a   1.000
_cell.length_b   1.000
_cell.length_c   1.000
_cell.angle_alpha   90.00
_cell.angle_beta   90.00
_cell.angle_gamma   90.00
#
_symmetry.space_group_name_H-M   'P 1'
#
loop_
_entity.id
_entity.type
_entity.pdbx_description
1 polymer ?
#
loop_
_entity_poly.entity_id
_entity_poly.type
_entity_poly.pdbx_seq_one_letter_code
_entity_poly.pdbx_strand_id
1 'polypeptide(L)'
;IGLNPKEANDPRCREVLEVLPRYLAKDRVVAVGELGYDSMTPEEDDVFATQLALAVEHELPALVHTPHRDKLAGTRRTLDVVRESGLAAGAVLVDHLNEMTVDVVAESGCWMGFSVYPDTKMDEHRMVEILRRHGLERMIVNSAADWGNSDPLKTVRVAEAMLDAGYTADDVDRVLWRNPVEFYGQSGRLELPETEAPETQALELVGAGATFMGNSVLRGARE
;
A
#
# COMPACT_ATOMS: atom_id res chain seq x y z
N ILE A 1 -8.30 3.85 5.31
CA ILE A 1 -9.30 4.90 4.94
C ILE A 1 -8.73 6.24 5.35
N GLY A 2 -8.82 7.24 4.49
CA GLY A 2 -8.30 8.59 4.75
C GLY A 2 -8.71 9.56 3.64
N LEU A 3 -8.31 10.82 3.79
CA LEU A 3 -8.37 11.85 2.75
C LEU A 3 -7.04 11.85 1.99
N ASN A 4 -7.10 11.53 0.70
CA ASN A 4 -5.93 11.51 -0.18
C ASN A 4 -5.32 12.93 -0.30
N PRO A 5 -3.97 13.08 -0.34
CA PRO A 5 -3.33 14.39 -0.44
C PRO A 5 -3.77 15.23 -1.64
N LYS A 6 -4.11 14.59 -2.78
CA LYS A 6 -4.60 15.32 -3.97
C LYS A 6 -5.87 16.12 -3.69
N GLU A 7 -6.70 15.64 -2.76
CA GLU A 7 -7.96 16.24 -2.37
C GLU A 7 -7.82 17.19 -1.18
N ALA A 8 -6.70 17.17 -0.45
CA ALA A 8 -6.47 18.01 0.74
C ALA A 8 -6.51 19.51 0.40
N ASN A 9 -6.10 19.86 -0.81
CA ASN A 9 -6.10 21.24 -1.30
C ASN A 9 -7.52 21.81 -1.50
N ASP A 10 -8.55 20.98 -1.64
CA ASP A 10 -9.94 21.42 -1.76
C ASP A 10 -10.60 21.51 -0.37
N PRO A 11 -10.95 22.72 0.12
CA PRO A 11 -11.59 22.87 1.43
C PRO A 11 -12.89 22.09 1.58
N ARG A 12 -13.63 21.84 0.49
CA ARG A 12 -14.88 21.08 0.50
C ARG A 12 -14.66 19.61 0.85
N CYS A 13 -13.48 19.08 0.58
CA CYS A 13 -13.12 17.70 0.90
C CYS A 13 -12.70 17.54 2.38
N ARG A 14 -12.28 18.62 3.07
CA ARG A 14 -11.72 18.54 4.43
C ARG A 14 -12.77 18.24 5.51
N GLU A 15 -14.05 18.52 5.27
CA GLU A 15 -15.15 18.12 6.17
C GLU A 15 -15.16 16.61 6.46
N VAL A 16 -14.57 15.80 5.56
CA VAL A 16 -14.42 14.36 5.80
C VAL A 16 -13.60 14.03 7.05
N LEU A 17 -12.66 14.90 7.45
CA LEU A 17 -11.81 14.67 8.63
C LEU A 17 -12.63 14.57 9.92
N GLU A 18 -13.74 15.30 10.01
CA GLU A 18 -14.65 15.24 11.16
C GLU A 18 -15.46 13.92 11.20
N VAL A 19 -15.65 13.30 10.04
CA VAL A 19 -16.46 12.07 9.90
C VAL A 19 -15.58 10.81 9.94
N LEU A 20 -14.29 10.92 9.59
CA LEU A 20 -13.34 9.80 9.57
C LEU A 20 -13.34 8.96 10.85
N PRO A 21 -13.35 9.52 12.08
CA PRO A 21 -13.32 8.72 13.31
C PRO A 21 -14.41 7.65 13.39
N ARG A 22 -15.61 7.94 12.89
CA ARG A 22 -16.73 6.98 12.83
C ARG A 22 -16.41 5.76 11.96
N TYR A 23 -15.66 5.94 10.89
CA TYR A 23 -15.25 4.85 9.99
C TYR A 23 -14.01 4.13 10.50
N LEU A 24 -13.06 4.85 11.11
CA LEU A 24 -11.87 4.27 11.72
C LEU A 24 -12.20 3.33 12.90
N ALA A 25 -13.36 3.51 13.55
CA ALA A 25 -13.87 2.60 14.57
C ALA A 25 -14.45 1.27 14.04
N LYS A 26 -14.46 1.02 12.73
CA LYS A 26 -15.00 -0.23 12.15
C LYS A 26 -14.00 -1.36 12.20
N ASP A 27 -14.48 -2.56 12.54
CA ASP A 27 -13.67 -3.76 12.73
C ASP A 27 -12.84 -4.16 11.50
N ARG A 28 -13.29 -3.84 10.29
CA ARG A 28 -12.60 -4.19 9.04
C ARG A 28 -11.66 -3.10 8.52
N VAL A 29 -11.48 -2.00 9.26
CA VAL A 29 -10.54 -0.93 8.91
C VAL A 29 -9.23 -1.19 9.61
N VAL A 30 -8.20 -1.51 8.82
CA VAL A 30 -6.89 -1.95 9.31
C VAL A 30 -5.80 -0.89 9.20
N ALA A 31 -6.07 0.27 8.59
CA ALA A 31 -5.10 1.36 8.47
C ALA A 31 -5.78 2.70 8.17
N VAL A 32 -5.12 3.79 8.56
CA VAL A 32 -5.46 5.16 8.13
C VAL A 32 -4.68 5.48 6.86
N GLY A 33 -5.35 6.03 5.85
CA GLY A 33 -4.74 6.40 4.58
C GLY A 33 -5.53 5.95 3.34
N GLU A 34 -5.04 6.26 2.13
CA GLU A 34 -3.74 6.90 1.89
C GLU A 34 -3.73 8.41 2.23
N LEU A 35 -2.70 8.87 2.94
CA LEU A 35 -2.48 10.25 3.43
C LEU A 35 -1.04 10.69 3.10
N GLY A 36 -0.65 11.96 3.16
CA GLY A 36 0.73 12.38 2.86
C GLY A 36 0.80 13.63 2.01
N TYR A 37 1.64 13.63 0.96
CA TYR A 37 1.84 14.79 0.06
C TYR A 37 1.76 14.42 -1.42
N ASP A 38 1.12 15.28 -2.21
CA ASP A 38 1.18 15.25 -3.67
C ASP A 38 1.98 16.46 -4.20
N SER A 39 1.67 17.66 -3.69
CA SER A 39 2.26 18.94 -4.10
C SER A 39 2.98 19.70 -2.96
N MET A 40 3.03 19.14 -1.74
CA MET A 40 3.70 19.70 -0.56
C MET A 40 3.17 21.08 -0.14
N THR A 41 1.86 21.27 -0.23
CA THR A 41 1.21 22.52 0.20
C THR A 41 1.03 22.56 1.72
N PRO A 42 0.86 23.75 2.33
CA PRO A 42 0.49 23.87 3.74
C PRO A 42 -0.80 23.11 4.07
N GLU A 43 -1.77 23.11 3.15
CA GLU A 43 -3.02 22.39 3.30
C GLU A 43 -2.80 20.87 3.37
N GLU A 44 -1.91 20.30 2.54
CA GLU A 44 -1.51 18.90 2.62
C GLU A 44 -0.80 18.60 3.94
N ASP A 45 0.08 19.49 4.41
CA ASP A 45 0.81 19.36 5.69
C ASP A 45 -0.16 19.25 6.89
N ASP A 46 -1.11 20.19 6.98
CA ASP A 46 -2.12 20.22 8.04
C ASP A 46 -3.01 18.97 8.02
N VAL A 47 -3.46 18.56 6.82
CA VAL A 47 -4.32 17.37 6.64
C VAL A 47 -3.56 16.09 6.95
N PHE A 48 -2.29 16.00 6.55
CA PHE A 48 -1.44 14.85 6.84
C PHE A 48 -1.21 14.69 8.35
N ALA A 49 -0.80 15.76 9.04
CA ALA A 49 -0.61 15.75 10.49
C ALA A 49 -1.89 15.38 11.24
N THR A 50 -3.04 15.92 10.81
CA THR A 50 -4.35 15.59 11.40
C THR A 50 -4.69 14.10 11.26
N GLN A 51 -4.44 13.50 10.09
CA GLN A 51 -4.74 12.08 9.89
C GLN A 51 -3.75 11.15 10.60
N LEU A 52 -2.49 11.55 10.80
CA LEU A 52 -1.58 10.81 11.68
C LEU A 52 -2.02 10.86 13.14
N ALA A 53 -2.54 12.00 13.62
CA ALA A 53 -3.13 12.07 14.96
C ALA A 53 -4.32 11.11 15.11
N LEU A 54 -5.16 10.97 14.07
CA LEU A 54 -6.23 9.96 14.04
C LEU A 54 -5.68 8.52 14.06
N ALA A 55 -4.55 8.26 13.38
CA ALA A 55 -3.91 6.95 13.42
C ALA A 55 -3.43 6.59 14.84
N VAL A 56 -2.86 7.56 15.58
CA VAL A 56 -2.50 7.40 16.99
C VAL A 56 -3.73 7.14 17.85
N GLU A 57 -4.77 7.98 17.73
CA GLU A 57 -6.00 7.87 18.54
C GLU A 57 -6.70 6.51 18.38
N HIS A 58 -6.72 5.99 17.15
CA HIS A 58 -7.40 4.72 16.83
C HIS A 58 -6.48 3.49 16.92
N GLU A 59 -5.22 3.67 17.32
CA GLU A 59 -4.20 2.60 17.40
C GLU A 59 -4.07 1.83 16.07
N LEU A 60 -4.08 2.56 14.95
CA LEU A 60 -4.02 2.00 13.60
C LEU A 60 -2.69 2.35 12.91
N PRO A 61 -2.13 1.46 12.08
CA PRO A 61 -1.01 1.81 11.23
C PRO A 61 -1.43 2.83 10.15
N ALA A 62 -0.45 3.54 9.60
CA ALA A 62 -0.66 4.59 8.60
C ALA A 62 -0.03 4.22 7.24
N LEU A 63 -0.77 4.42 6.16
CA LEU A 63 -0.31 4.28 4.78
C LEU A 63 -0.08 5.67 4.17
N VAL A 64 1.16 5.97 3.80
CA VAL A 64 1.62 7.31 3.44
C VAL A 64 2.05 7.42 1.98
N HIS A 65 1.45 8.35 1.24
CA HIS A 65 1.79 8.77 -0.10
C HIS A 65 3.02 9.69 -0.12
N THR A 66 4.04 9.35 -0.91
CA THR A 66 5.11 10.28 -1.24
C THR A 66 4.84 11.00 -2.57
N PRO A 67 5.21 12.29 -2.69
CA PRO A 67 4.83 13.09 -3.84
C PRO A 67 5.52 12.62 -5.14
N HIS A 68 4.93 13.00 -6.28
CA HIS A 68 5.48 12.66 -7.60
C HIS A 68 6.64 13.58 -8.02
N ARG A 69 6.70 14.80 -7.49
CA ARG A 69 7.74 15.81 -7.77
C ARG A 69 8.60 16.04 -6.53
N ASP A 70 9.86 16.44 -6.73
CA ASP A 70 10.83 16.67 -5.66
C ASP A 70 10.87 15.54 -4.61
N LYS A 71 10.76 14.30 -5.09
CA LYS A 71 10.39 13.12 -4.31
C LYS A 71 11.27 12.89 -3.08
N LEU A 72 12.57 13.13 -3.17
CA LEU A 72 13.49 13.00 -2.02
C LEU A 72 13.23 14.06 -0.94
N ALA A 73 12.98 15.32 -1.34
CA ALA A 73 12.64 16.37 -0.38
C ALA A 73 11.28 16.10 0.27
N GLY A 74 10.28 15.71 -0.53
CA GLY A 74 8.97 15.31 -0.02
C GLY A 74 9.01 14.08 0.89
N THR A 75 9.83 13.09 0.57
CA THR A 75 10.03 11.90 1.44
C THR A 75 10.68 12.30 2.77
N ARG A 76 11.66 13.20 2.76
CA ARG A 76 12.27 13.71 4.01
C ARG A 76 11.26 14.46 4.87
N ARG A 77 10.47 15.37 4.27
CA ARG A 77 9.39 16.07 4.99
C ARG A 77 8.36 15.08 5.53
N THR A 78 8.03 14.04 4.75
CA THR A 78 7.15 12.95 5.19
C THR A 78 7.65 12.31 6.48
N LEU A 79 8.93 11.94 6.53
CA LEU A 79 9.55 11.35 7.72
C LEU A 79 9.61 12.34 8.90
N ASP A 80 9.74 13.64 8.64
CA ASP A 80 9.67 14.68 9.68
C ASP A 80 8.28 14.73 10.33
N VAL A 81 7.21 14.78 9.54
CA VAL A 81 5.82 14.78 10.07
C VAL A 81 5.48 13.49 10.79
N VAL A 82 5.97 12.34 10.29
CA VAL A 82 5.83 11.06 11.00
C VAL A 82 6.48 11.13 12.38
N ARG A 83 7.72 11.65 12.48
CA ARG A 83 8.41 11.83 13.76
C ARG A 83 7.69 12.81 14.69
N GLU A 84 7.10 13.87 14.15
CA GLU A 84 6.32 14.87 14.89
C GLU A 84 5.00 14.31 15.44
N SER A 85 4.40 13.33 14.76
CA SER A 85 3.08 12.78 15.11
C SER A 85 3.05 11.92 16.38
N GLY A 86 4.20 11.39 16.81
CA GLY A 86 4.29 10.42 17.90
C GLY A 86 3.93 8.97 17.51
N LEU A 87 3.55 8.71 16.25
CA LEU A 87 3.36 7.36 15.74
C LEU A 87 4.71 6.64 15.60
N ALA A 88 4.80 5.39 16.05
CA ALA A 88 6.02 4.61 15.91
C ALA A 88 6.34 4.40 14.42
N ALA A 89 7.60 4.58 14.02
CA ALA A 89 8.02 4.40 12.62
C ALA A 89 7.61 3.01 12.07
N GLY A 90 7.74 1.96 12.88
CA GLY A 90 7.32 0.60 12.50
C GLY A 90 5.82 0.41 12.22
N ALA A 91 4.97 1.39 12.56
CA ALA A 91 3.54 1.43 12.26
C ALA A 91 3.22 2.27 11.00
N VAL A 92 4.23 2.76 10.28
CA VAL A 92 4.06 3.59 9.09
C VAL A 92 4.61 2.89 7.85
N LEU A 93 3.80 2.82 6.79
CA LEU A 93 4.20 2.42 5.45
C LEU A 93 4.33 3.66 4.57
N VAL A 94 5.56 3.96 4.15
CA VAL A 94 5.85 5.03 3.20
C VAL A 94 5.87 4.42 1.80
N ASP A 95 4.89 4.77 0.98
CA ASP A 95 4.65 4.15 -0.32
C ASP A 95 5.17 4.98 -1.50
N HIS A 96 5.13 4.35 -2.68
CA HIS A 96 5.62 4.83 -3.96
C HIS A 96 7.12 5.10 -3.98
N LEU A 97 7.91 4.40 -3.17
CA LEU A 97 9.34 4.56 -3.14
C LEU A 97 10.00 4.13 -4.44
N ASN A 98 11.23 4.60 -4.62
CA ASN A 98 12.13 4.24 -5.70
C ASN A 98 13.58 4.26 -5.20
N GLU A 99 14.54 4.03 -6.09
CA GLU A 99 15.96 3.94 -5.78
C GLU A 99 16.52 5.22 -5.14
N MET A 100 15.89 6.37 -5.38
CA MET A 100 16.33 7.65 -4.81
C MET A 100 15.83 7.87 -3.39
N THR A 101 14.84 7.11 -2.94
CA THR A 101 14.10 7.38 -1.70
C THR A 101 14.08 6.21 -0.73
N VAL A 102 14.35 4.99 -1.19
CA VAL A 102 14.37 3.81 -0.33
C VAL A 102 15.38 3.93 0.81
N ASP A 103 16.60 4.44 0.55
CA ASP A 103 17.66 4.56 1.56
C ASP A 103 17.20 5.36 2.78
N VAL A 104 16.60 6.54 2.55
CA VAL A 104 16.18 7.42 3.65
C VAL A 104 15.01 6.85 4.44
N VAL A 105 14.16 6.02 3.82
CA VAL A 105 13.06 5.35 4.54
C VAL A 105 13.60 4.14 5.31
N ALA A 106 14.53 3.37 4.74
CA ALA A 106 15.16 2.24 5.41
C ALA A 106 15.84 2.66 6.74
N GLU A 107 16.53 3.81 6.73
CA GLU A 107 17.18 4.38 7.92
C GLU A 107 16.18 4.83 9.01
N SER A 108 14.92 5.11 8.63
CA SER A 108 13.90 5.62 9.55
C SER A 108 13.21 4.54 10.39
N GLY A 109 13.28 3.27 9.97
CA GLY A 109 12.53 2.16 10.55
C GLY A 109 11.07 2.05 10.10
N CYS A 110 10.62 2.89 9.16
CA CYS A 110 9.32 2.74 8.50
C CYS A 110 9.31 1.54 7.55
N TRP A 111 8.11 1.05 7.23
CA TRP A 111 7.90 0.10 6.15
C TRP A 111 8.08 0.79 4.79
N MET A 112 8.63 0.05 3.83
CA MET A 112 8.99 0.54 2.50
C MET A 112 7.99 0.00 1.47
N GLY A 113 7.18 0.89 0.90
CA GLY A 113 6.15 0.57 -0.08
C GLY A 113 6.57 0.90 -1.50
N PHE A 114 6.32 -0.02 -2.43
CA PHE A 114 6.67 0.12 -3.84
C PHE A 114 5.46 -0.18 -4.73
N SER A 115 5.06 0.81 -5.51
CA SER A 115 4.06 0.62 -6.55
C SER A 115 4.71 0.29 -7.88
N VAL A 116 4.52 -0.95 -8.32
CA VAL A 116 4.90 -1.42 -9.64
C VAL A 116 3.76 -1.16 -10.61
N TYR A 117 3.98 -0.28 -11.57
CA TYR A 117 2.91 0.29 -12.40
C TYR A 117 3.43 0.53 -13.82
N PRO A 118 2.63 0.21 -14.87
CA PRO A 118 3.08 0.38 -16.26
C PRO A 118 3.63 1.78 -16.59
N ASP A 119 4.81 1.81 -17.20
CA ASP A 119 5.46 2.96 -17.87
C ASP A 119 5.82 4.19 -17.02
N THR A 120 5.35 4.30 -15.77
CA THR A 120 5.40 5.57 -15.01
C THR A 120 6.02 5.50 -13.61
N LYS A 121 5.99 4.34 -12.93
CA LYS A 121 6.49 4.19 -11.53
C LYS A 121 7.68 3.23 -11.47
N MET A 122 7.64 2.24 -10.57
CA MET A 122 8.59 1.14 -10.53
C MET A 122 8.23 0.06 -11.56
N ASP A 123 9.21 -0.76 -11.92
CA ASP A 123 9.02 -2.01 -12.65
C ASP A 123 9.55 -3.20 -11.84
N GLU A 124 9.23 -4.40 -12.32
CA GLU A 124 9.54 -5.67 -11.68
C GLU A 124 11.05 -5.89 -11.46
N HIS A 125 11.88 -5.55 -12.45
CA HIS A 125 13.32 -5.75 -12.38
C HIS A 125 13.99 -4.73 -11.45
N ARG A 126 13.52 -3.49 -11.45
CA ARG A 126 13.96 -2.44 -10.51
C ARG A 126 13.60 -2.81 -9.08
N MET A 127 12.42 -3.39 -8.86
CA MET A 127 12.03 -3.91 -7.54
C MET A 127 13.00 -5.00 -7.06
N VAL A 128 13.32 -5.98 -7.92
CA VAL A 128 14.29 -7.05 -7.62
C VAL A 128 15.67 -6.48 -7.22
N GLU A 129 16.15 -5.43 -7.89
CA GLU A 129 17.43 -4.79 -7.57
C GLU A 129 17.40 -4.03 -6.25
N ILE A 130 16.25 -3.48 -5.85
CA ILE A 130 16.06 -2.91 -4.51
C ILE A 130 16.10 -4.02 -3.45
N LEU A 131 15.39 -5.15 -3.67
CA LEU A 131 15.41 -6.28 -2.75
C LEU A 131 16.82 -6.84 -2.53
N ARG A 132 17.64 -6.90 -3.59
CA ARG A 132 19.05 -7.35 -3.47
C ARG A 132 19.89 -6.48 -2.55
N ARG A 133 19.64 -5.16 -2.55
CA ARG A 133 20.42 -4.19 -1.79
C ARG A 133 19.92 -4.02 -0.36
N HIS A 134 18.60 -4.11 -0.15
CA HIS A 134 17.96 -3.77 1.12
C HIS A 134 17.43 -4.99 1.89
N GLY A 135 17.41 -6.17 1.28
CA GLY A 135 16.80 -7.37 1.84
C GLY A 135 15.28 -7.40 1.66
N LEU A 136 14.66 -8.35 2.34
CA LEU A 136 13.24 -8.69 2.13
C LEU A 136 12.32 -8.20 3.24
N GLU A 137 12.87 -7.86 4.41
CA GLU A 137 12.10 -7.47 5.58
C GLU A 137 11.54 -6.05 5.41
N ARG A 138 10.31 -5.82 5.89
CA ARG A 138 9.62 -4.52 5.83
C ARG A 138 9.39 -3.96 4.41
N MET A 139 9.33 -4.84 3.41
CA MET A 139 9.04 -4.51 2.02
C MET A 139 7.59 -4.81 1.69
N ILE A 140 6.85 -3.86 1.13
CA ILE A 140 5.51 -4.08 0.61
C ILE A 140 5.46 -3.68 -0.85
N VAL A 141 5.02 -4.59 -1.70
CA VAL A 141 4.86 -4.37 -3.14
C VAL A 141 3.38 -4.32 -3.48
N ASN A 142 2.96 -3.30 -4.23
CA ASN A 142 1.60 -3.15 -4.69
C ASN A 142 1.57 -2.75 -6.18
N SER A 143 0.41 -2.91 -6.80
CA SER A 143 0.19 -2.54 -8.21
C SER A 143 -0.35 -1.11 -8.38
N ALA A 144 -0.73 -0.44 -7.28
CA ALA A 144 -1.51 0.80 -7.29
C ALA A 144 -2.64 0.76 -8.34
N ALA A 145 -3.41 -0.33 -8.38
CA ALA A 145 -4.47 -0.53 -9.34
C ALA A 145 -5.53 0.58 -9.20
N ASP A 146 -5.56 1.46 -10.19
CA ASP A 146 -6.41 2.64 -10.24
C ASP A 146 -7.06 2.79 -11.64
N TRP A 147 -7.68 3.94 -11.88
CA TRP A 147 -8.41 4.24 -13.13
C TRP A 147 -7.51 4.50 -14.35
N GLY A 148 -6.19 4.51 -14.19
CA GLY A 148 -5.23 4.66 -15.29
C GLY A 148 -4.94 3.34 -16.02
N ASN A 149 -3.85 3.33 -16.79
CA ASN A 149 -3.31 2.10 -17.38
C ASN A 149 -2.62 1.22 -16.31
N SER A 150 -3.40 0.80 -15.31
CA SER A 150 -2.93 0.01 -14.19
C SER A 150 -3.10 -1.48 -14.48
N ASP A 151 -2.31 -2.32 -13.81
CA ASP A 151 -2.38 -3.77 -13.96
C ASP A 151 -2.29 -4.46 -12.59
N PRO A 152 -3.39 -5.04 -12.09
CA PRO A 152 -3.41 -5.66 -10.77
C PRO A 152 -2.48 -6.87 -10.67
N LEU A 153 -2.08 -7.48 -11.80
CA LEU A 153 -1.16 -8.62 -11.84
C LEU A 153 0.31 -8.22 -11.72
N LYS A 154 0.63 -6.93 -11.59
CA LYS A 154 2.01 -6.48 -11.38
C LYS A 154 2.68 -7.09 -10.15
N THR A 155 1.93 -7.39 -9.08
CA THR A 155 2.47 -8.10 -7.91
C THR A 155 2.88 -9.54 -8.24
N VAL A 156 2.10 -10.24 -9.08
CA VAL A 156 2.44 -11.59 -9.59
C VAL A 156 3.69 -11.52 -10.47
N ARG A 157 3.79 -10.52 -11.35
CA ARG A 157 4.98 -10.36 -12.20
C ARG A 157 6.25 -10.05 -11.40
N VAL A 158 6.13 -9.35 -10.27
CA VAL A 158 7.25 -9.20 -9.33
C VAL A 158 7.64 -10.55 -8.74
N ALA A 159 6.68 -11.40 -8.37
CA ALA A 159 6.95 -12.76 -7.89
C ALA A 159 7.75 -13.57 -8.93
N GLU A 160 7.31 -13.55 -10.19
CA GLU A 160 7.98 -14.22 -11.31
C GLU A 160 9.40 -13.68 -11.49
N ALA A 161 9.58 -12.35 -11.51
CA ALA A 161 10.89 -11.71 -11.63
C ALA A 161 11.81 -12.05 -10.45
N MET A 162 11.28 -12.20 -9.23
CA MET A 162 12.04 -12.67 -8.07
C MET A 162 12.53 -14.11 -8.28
N LEU A 163 11.66 -15.03 -8.70
CA LEU A 163 12.04 -16.42 -8.97
C LEU A 163 13.10 -16.53 -10.07
N ASP A 164 12.92 -15.79 -11.17
CA ASP A 164 13.88 -15.73 -12.27
C ASP A 164 15.24 -15.15 -11.83
N ALA A 165 15.23 -14.28 -10.82
CA ALA A 165 16.42 -13.70 -10.21
C ALA A 165 17.09 -14.60 -9.17
N GLY A 166 16.56 -15.79 -8.92
CA GLY A 166 17.13 -16.80 -8.02
C GLY A 166 16.62 -16.75 -6.58
N TYR A 167 15.59 -15.95 -6.28
CA TYR A 167 14.91 -16.01 -4.98
C TYR A 167 14.11 -17.31 -4.84
N THR A 168 13.92 -17.75 -3.62
CA THR A 168 13.11 -18.94 -3.31
C THR A 168 11.63 -18.59 -3.24
N ALA A 169 10.76 -19.61 -3.28
CA ALA A 169 9.34 -19.42 -3.02
C ALA A 169 9.07 -18.84 -1.62
N ASP A 170 9.90 -19.17 -0.62
CA ASP A 170 9.80 -18.60 0.74
C ASP A 170 10.11 -17.09 0.72
N ASP A 171 11.12 -16.66 -0.02
CA ASP A 171 11.47 -15.25 -0.18
C ASP A 171 10.33 -14.45 -0.85
N VAL A 172 9.69 -15.04 -1.86
CA VAL A 172 8.50 -14.46 -2.52
C VAL A 172 7.34 -14.35 -1.52
N ASP A 173 7.06 -15.40 -0.77
CA ASP A 173 6.02 -15.40 0.27
C ASP A 173 6.32 -14.36 1.37
N ARG A 174 7.60 -14.18 1.74
CA ARG A 174 8.02 -13.13 2.68
C ARG A 174 7.56 -11.75 2.19
N VAL A 175 7.89 -11.40 0.96
CA VAL A 175 7.64 -10.06 0.41
C VAL A 175 6.16 -9.84 0.08
N LEU A 176 5.51 -10.82 -0.54
CA LEU A 176 4.16 -10.64 -1.10
C LEU A 176 3.04 -11.07 -0.17
N TRP A 177 3.34 -11.78 0.92
CA TRP A 177 2.33 -12.25 1.87
C TRP A 177 2.66 -11.87 3.32
N ARG A 178 3.74 -12.41 3.89
CA ARG A 178 4.04 -12.23 5.32
C ARG A 178 4.26 -10.78 5.70
N ASN A 179 4.94 -10.00 4.87
CA ASN A 179 5.16 -8.57 5.12
C ASN A 179 3.86 -7.75 5.15
N PRO A 180 2.97 -7.79 4.13
CA PRO A 180 1.65 -7.17 4.21
C PRO A 180 0.86 -7.62 5.44
N VAL A 181 0.86 -8.92 5.74
CA VAL A 181 0.17 -9.48 6.92
C VAL A 181 0.72 -8.91 8.22
N GLU A 182 2.03 -8.84 8.38
CA GLU A 182 2.68 -8.29 9.56
C GLU A 182 2.36 -6.79 9.70
N PHE A 183 2.45 -6.02 8.62
CA PHE A 183 2.14 -4.58 8.66
C PHE A 183 0.69 -4.30 9.03
N TYR A 184 -0.27 -4.85 8.28
CA TYR A 184 -1.71 -4.61 8.50
C TYR A 184 -2.22 -5.33 9.75
N GLY A 185 -1.56 -6.42 10.16
CA GLY A 185 -1.87 -7.16 11.39
C GLY A 185 -1.63 -6.34 12.66
N GLN A 186 -0.80 -5.30 12.61
CA GLN A 186 -0.62 -4.35 13.72
C GLN A 186 -1.93 -3.70 14.18
N SER A 187 -2.93 -3.61 13.30
CA SER A 187 -4.26 -3.11 13.66
C SER A 187 -5.04 -4.01 14.64
N GLY A 188 -4.63 -5.27 14.81
CA GLY A 188 -5.39 -6.28 15.55
C GLY A 188 -6.71 -6.70 14.88
N ARG A 189 -6.98 -6.19 13.67
CA ARG A 189 -8.27 -6.26 12.97
C ARG A 189 -8.19 -7.02 11.64
N LEU A 190 -7.00 -7.44 11.24
CA LEU A 190 -6.79 -8.16 10.00
C LEU A 190 -7.38 -9.57 10.11
N GLU A 191 -8.46 -9.81 9.38
CA GLU A 191 -9.04 -11.14 9.20
C GLU A 191 -8.38 -11.80 7.99
N LEU A 192 -7.68 -12.91 8.22
CA LEU A 192 -7.16 -13.76 7.14
C LEU A 192 -8.15 -14.90 6.89
N PRO A 193 -8.36 -15.32 5.63
CA PRO A 193 -9.13 -16.52 5.36
C PRO A 193 -8.51 -17.70 6.10
N GLU A 194 -9.35 -18.53 6.73
CA GLU A 194 -8.91 -19.82 7.25
C GLU A 194 -8.30 -20.60 6.08
N THR A 195 -6.99 -20.81 6.12
CA THR A 195 -6.27 -21.53 5.07
C THR A 195 -6.70 -22.99 5.07
N GLU A 196 -7.65 -23.36 4.21
CA GLU A 196 -7.52 -24.65 3.52
C GLU A 196 -6.31 -24.46 2.59
N ALA A 197 -5.22 -25.19 2.86
CA ALA A 197 -4.08 -25.22 1.95
C ALA A 197 -4.61 -25.46 0.53
N PRO A 198 -4.10 -24.78 -0.52
CA PRO A 198 -4.59 -25.03 -1.86
C PRO A 198 -4.26 -26.47 -2.21
N GLU A 199 -5.24 -27.36 -2.11
CA GLU A 199 -5.18 -28.62 -2.81
C GLU A 199 -4.96 -28.27 -4.28
N THR A 200 -4.09 -29.06 -4.91
CA THR A 200 -3.64 -29.03 -6.30
C THR A 200 -4.77 -29.15 -7.34
N GLN A 201 -5.81 -28.31 -7.25
CA GLN A 201 -6.99 -28.28 -8.11
C GLN A 201 -7.14 -26.94 -8.86
N ALA A 202 -6.23 -25.97 -8.66
CA ALA A 202 -6.28 -24.66 -9.31
C ALA A 202 -6.10 -24.69 -10.85
N LEU A 203 -5.75 -25.84 -11.43
CA LEU A 203 -5.66 -26.02 -12.89
C LEU A 203 -6.97 -26.44 -13.55
N GLU A 204 -8.03 -26.79 -12.80
CA GLU A 204 -9.34 -27.19 -13.37
C GLU A 204 -10.36 -26.03 -13.45
N LEU A 205 -10.07 -24.86 -12.86
CA LEU A 205 -11.02 -23.73 -12.77
C LEU A 205 -11.11 -22.84 -14.02
N VAL A 206 -10.39 -23.17 -15.11
CA VAL A 206 -10.54 -22.47 -16.41
C VAL A 206 -11.49 -23.24 -17.36
N GLY A 207 -12.38 -24.06 -16.80
CA GLY A 207 -13.53 -24.62 -17.50
C GLY A 207 -14.70 -23.63 -17.47
N ALA A 208 -15.06 -23.09 -18.63
CA ALA A 208 -16.13 -22.12 -18.83
C ALA A 208 -17.43 -22.44 -18.04
N GLY A 209 -17.83 -21.52 -17.15
CA GLY A 209 -19.17 -21.53 -16.55
C GLY A 209 -19.26 -21.40 -15.03
N ALA A 210 -18.15 -21.30 -14.29
CA ALA A 210 -18.22 -21.14 -12.84
C ALA A 210 -18.79 -19.77 -12.44
N THR A 211 -19.90 -19.77 -11.70
CA THR A 211 -20.46 -18.58 -11.05
C THR A 211 -19.91 -18.48 -9.64
N PHE A 212 -19.42 -17.30 -9.23
CA PHE A 212 -19.04 -17.04 -7.84
C PHE A 212 -20.19 -16.32 -7.14
N MET A 213 -20.75 -16.92 -6.08
CA MET A 213 -21.87 -16.37 -5.30
C MET A 213 -23.08 -15.95 -6.17
N GLY A 214 -23.38 -16.71 -7.22
CA GLY A 214 -24.53 -16.45 -8.10
C GLY A 214 -24.41 -15.23 -9.01
N ASN A 215 -23.26 -14.54 -9.05
CA ASN A 215 -23.01 -13.46 -9.99
C ASN A 215 -22.50 -14.03 -11.32
N SER A 216 -23.20 -13.73 -12.41
CA SER A 216 -22.70 -13.94 -13.78
C SER A 216 -22.24 -12.61 -14.39
N VAL A 217 -21.14 -12.65 -15.15
CA VAL A 217 -20.50 -11.47 -15.78
C VAL A 217 -21.30 -10.94 -16.99
N LEU A 218 -22.45 -11.54 -17.32
CA LEU A 218 -23.30 -11.07 -18.41
C LEU A 218 -24.19 -9.90 -17.94
N ARG A 219 -23.62 -8.70 -17.94
CA ARG A 219 -24.40 -7.45 -17.92
C ARG A 219 -24.44 -6.86 -19.33
N GLY A 220 -25.63 -6.86 -19.95
CA GLY A 220 -25.93 -6.02 -21.12
C GLY A 220 -25.99 -6.69 -22.48
N ALA A 221 -26.55 -7.91 -22.60
CA ALA A 221 -27.08 -8.33 -23.89
C ALA A 221 -28.30 -7.46 -24.23
N ARG A 222 -28.15 -6.57 -25.21
CA ARG A 222 -29.28 -5.87 -25.83
C ARG A 222 -29.93 -6.84 -26.82
N GLU A 223 -31.25 -6.99 -26.73
CA GLU A 223 -32.08 -7.51 -27.85
C GLU A 223 -32.07 -6.52 -29.01
#